data_AF-A0A9X5X8U5-F1
#
_entry.id   AF-A0A9X5X8U5-F1
#
_cell.length_a   1.000
_cell.length_b   1.000
_cell.length_c   1.000
_cell.angle_alpha   90.00
_cell.angle_beta   90.00
_cell.angle_gamma   90.00
#
_symmetry.space_group_name_H-M   'P 1'
#
loop_
_entity.id
_entity.type
_entity.pdbx_description
1 polymer ?
#
loop_
_entity_poly.entity_id
_entity_poly.type
_entity_poly.pdbx_seq_one_letter_code
_entity_poly.pdbx_strand_id
1 'polypeptide(L)'
;MTAPSSPWRPLRAVLALLLLVLSPPLLLLSSAPRVHALDNGLARTPPMGWNDWNAFGCNVSEALVEQTADYLVSSGLKDAGYQYVNIDDCWMTSARNSAGQLVPDPVKFPDGISGTAAYVHSKGLKLGIYESAGTATCQGFPGSLGHEQTDANSFASWGVDYLKYDNCNHQNVPDQQRYTAMRDALANTGRPIVYSLC
;
A
#
# COMPACT_ATOMS: atom_id res chain seq x y z
N MET A 1 -76.17 -36.30 24.23
CA MET A 1 -74.89 -36.68 23.60
C MET A 1 -74.09 -35.40 23.37
N THR A 2 -73.12 -35.13 24.24
CA THR A 2 -72.13 -34.05 24.07
C THR A 2 -70.79 -34.64 24.47
N ALA A 3 -69.82 -34.63 23.54
CA ALA A 3 -68.50 -35.20 23.77
C ALA A 3 -67.68 -34.34 24.74
N PRO A 4 -66.85 -34.92 25.62
CA PRO A 4 -66.05 -34.17 26.57
C PRO A 4 -64.88 -33.47 25.86
N SER A 5 -64.69 -32.19 26.16
CA SER A 5 -63.62 -31.37 25.62
C SER A 5 -62.25 -31.80 26.18
N SER A 6 -61.29 -32.08 25.29
CA SER A 6 -59.93 -32.50 25.64
C SER A 6 -59.15 -31.41 26.40
N PRO A 7 -58.58 -31.71 27.58
CA PRO A 7 -57.87 -30.74 28.43
C PRO A 7 -56.49 -30.34 27.89
N TRP A 8 -56.06 -30.89 26.76
CA TRP A 8 -54.74 -30.68 26.17
C TRP A 8 -54.70 -29.58 25.10
N ARG A 9 -55.85 -28.98 24.77
CA ARG A 9 -55.97 -27.89 23.80
C ARG A 9 -55.18 -26.61 24.16
N PRO A 10 -55.14 -26.13 25.43
CA PRO A 10 -54.36 -24.93 25.74
C PRO A 10 -52.84 -25.20 25.76
N LEU A 11 -52.40 -26.42 26.09
CA LEU A 11 -50.96 -26.75 26.19
C LEU A 11 -50.24 -26.76 24.83
N ARG A 12 -50.95 -27.18 23.76
CA ARG A 12 -50.41 -27.14 22.39
C ARG A 12 -50.28 -25.71 21.84
N ALA A 13 -51.14 -24.79 22.26
CA ALA A 13 -51.07 -23.39 21.86
C ALA A 13 -49.91 -22.64 22.55
N VAL A 14 -49.62 -22.98 23.82
CA VAL A 14 -48.52 -22.34 24.59
C VAL A 14 -47.14 -22.78 24.09
N LEU A 15 -46.95 -24.06 23.70
CA LEU A 15 -45.67 -24.51 23.14
C LEU A 15 -45.37 -23.97 21.73
N ALA A 16 -46.38 -23.73 20.89
CA ALA A 16 -46.20 -23.11 19.58
C ALA A 16 -45.82 -21.63 19.69
N LEU A 17 -46.32 -20.91 20.72
CA LEU A 17 -45.93 -19.53 20.98
C LEU A 17 -44.51 -19.41 21.56
N LEU A 18 -44.04 -20.37 22.36
CA LEU A 18 -42.70 -20.31 22.95
C LEU A 18 -41.55 -20.54 21.95
N LEU A 19 -41.80 -21.25 20.84
CA LEU A 19 -40.82 -21.40 19.75
C LEU A 19 -40.75 -20.16 18.83
N LEU A 20 -41.75 -19.27 18.87
CA LEU A 20 -41.76 -18.00 18.13
C LEU A 20 -41.12 -16.85 18.91
N VAL A 21 -40.85 -17.00 20.21
CA VAL A 21 -40.27 -15.95 21.06
C VAL A 21 -38.74 -16.10 21.23
N LEU A 22 -38.16 -17.23 20.80
CA LEU A 22 -36.70 -17.48 20.85
C LEU A 22 -35.99 -17.32 19.50
N SER A 23 -36.62 -16.71 18.50
CA SER A 23 -36.04 -16.48 17.17
C SER A 23 -36.67 -15.24 16.54
N PRO A 24 -36.31 -14.00 16.95
CA PRO A 24 -35.07 -13.37 16.47
C PRO A 24 -34.43 -12.36 17.47
N PRO A 25 -33.09 -12.22 17.53
CA PRO A 25 -32.45 -11.37 16.54
C PRO A 25 -31.12 -11.95 16.06
N LEU A 26 -31.16 -13.11 15.41
CA LEU A 26 -30.05 -13.49 14.52
C LEU A 26 -30.02 -12.66 13.22
N LEU A 27 -31.03 -11.79 13.01
CA LEU A 27 -31.17 -10.90 11.85
C LEU A 27 -30.59 -9.49 12.07
N LEU A 28 -29.95 -9.19 13.21
CA LEU A 28 -29.26 -7.91 13.42
C LEU A 28 -27.76 -7.95 13.04
N LEU A 29 -27.27 -9.04 12.47
CA LEU A 29 -25.89 -9.13 11.96
C LEU A 29 -25.72 -8.65 10.51
N SER A 30 -26.81 -8.23 9.83
CA SER A 30 -26.77 -7.92 8.41
C SER A 30 -26.96 -6.43 8.12
N SER A 31 -25.91 -5.64 8.35
CA SER A 31 -25.48 -4.55 7.46
C SER A 31 -24.44 -3.66 8.15
N ALA A 32 -23.29 -4.23 8.55
CA ALA A 32 -22.12 -3.37 8.65
C ALA A 32 -21.92 -2.76 7.24
N PRO A 33 -21.74 -1.43 7.10
CA PRO A 33 -21.48 -0.83 5.81
C PRO A 33 -20.30 -1.56 5.17
N ARG A 34 -20.45 -1.98 3.91
CA ARG A 34 -19.34 -2.54 3.16
C ARG A 34 -18.28 -1.46 3.11
N VAL A 35 -17.12 -1.73 3.70
CA VAL A 35 -15.96 -0.84 3.56
C VAL A 35 -15.59 -0.85 2.08
N HIS A 36 -15.71 0.31 1.44
CA HIS A 36 -15.25 0.50 0.09
C HIS A 36 -13.75 0.74 0.15
N ALA A 37 -12.97 -0.30 -0.14
CA ALA A 37 -11.54 -0.23 -0.37
C ALA A 37 -11.24 -0.57 -1.83
N LEU A 38 -10.11 -0.09 -2.33
CA LEU A 38 -9.60 -0.52 -3.62
C LEU A 38 -9.26 -2.01 -3.54
N ASP A 39 -9.96 -2.85 -4.31
CA ASP A 39 -9.78 -4.29 -4.29
C ASP A 39 -8.68 -4.75 -5.27
N ASN A 40 -7.46 -4.23 -5.09
CA ASN A 40 -6.30 -4.51 -5.96
C ASN A 40 -5.42 -5.67 -5.45
N GLY A 41 -5.86 -6.38 -4.40
CA GLY A 41 -5.15 -7.53 -3.83
C GLY A 41 -3.92 -7.18 -2.98
N LEU A 42 -3.58 -5.90 -2.82
CA LEU A 42 -2.43 -5.43 -2.05
C LEU A 42 -2.84 -5.01 -0.62
N ALA A 43 -1.85 -4.96 0.28
CA ALA A 43 -2.00 -4.45 1.65
C ALA A 43 -3.22 -5.01 2.43
N ARG A 44 -3.55 -6.30 2.22
CA ARG A 44 -4.63 -7.00 2.96
C ARG A 44 -4.36 -7.06 4.47
N THR A 45 -3.09 -7.04 4.84
CA THR A 45 -2.60 -6.74 6.18
C THR A 45 -1.70 -5.50 6.10
N PRO A 46 -1.48 -4.78 7.20
CA PRO A 46 -0.54 -3.66 7.22
C PRO A 46 0.82 -4.05 6.64
N PRO A 47 1.37 -3.30 5.68
CA PRO A 47 2.73 -3.53 5.17
C PRO A 47 3.75 -3.44 6.31
N MET A 48 4.70 -4.36 6.35
CA MET A 48 5.77 -4.41 7.35
C MET A 48 7.13 -4.34 6.64
N GLY A 49 8.04 -3.52 7.13
CA GLY A 49 9.33 -3.31 6.49
C GLY A 49 10.19 -2.27 7.18
N TRP A 50 11.14 -1.75 6.43
CA TRP A 50 12.08 -0.71 6.83
C TRP A 50 12.05 0.44 5.83
N ASN A 51 12.41 1.63 6.30
CA ASN A 51 12.61 2.84 5.51
C ASN A 51 13.86 3.57 6.04
N ASP A 52 14.69 4.10 5.15
CA ASP A 52 15.99 4.68 5.51
C ASP A 52 15.91 6.03 6.24
N TRP A 53 14.84 6.78 6.05
CA TRP A 53 14.80 8.22 6.34
C TRP A 53 15.19 8.58 7.77
N ASN A 54 14.60 7.92 8.77
CA ASN A 54 14.75 8.29 10.17
C ASN A 54 16.20 8.17 10.68
N ALA A 55 17.02 7.33 10.05
CA ALA A 55 18.40 7.10 10.45
C ALA A 55 19.41 7.72 9.48
N PHE A 56 19.07 7.82 8.20
CA PHE A 56 20.04 8.15 7.15
C PHE A 56 19.72 9.43 6.38
N GLY A 57 18.46 9.89 6.37
CA GLY A 57 18.04 11.05 5.56
C GLY A 57 18.55 10.92 4.11
N CYS A 58 19.11 11.99 3.55
CA CYS A 58 19.65 11.96 2.19
C CYS A 58 20.91 11.07 1.98
N ASN A 59 21.47 10.47 3.04
CA ASN A 59 22.62 9.57 2.95
C ASN A 59 22.21 8.13 2.57
N VAL A 60 21.33 8.01 1.57
CA VAL A 60 20.88 6.75 1.00
C VAL A 60 21.80 6.33 -0.16
N SER A 61 21.99 5.02 -0.32
CA SER A 61 22.73 4.43 -1.43
C SER A 61 22.26 3.00 -1.69
N GLU A 62 22.54 2.47 -2.87
CA GLU A 62 22.34 1.07 -3.24
C GLU A 62 22.98 0.14 -2.23
N ALA A 63 24.25 0.37 -1.88
CA ALA A 63 24.96 -0.44 -0.89
C ALA A 63 24.25 -0.47 0.49
N LEU A 64 23.69 0.66 0.94
CA LEU A 64 22.92 0.70 2.18
C LEU A 64 21.64 -0.14 2.09
N VAL A 65 20.92 -0.04 0.97
CA VAL A 65 19.68 -0.78 0.72
C VAL A 65 19.95 -2.28 0.65
N GLU A 66 21.01 -2.69 -0.06
CA GLU A 66 21.42 -4.10 -0.19
C GLU A 66 21.86 -4.69 1.16
N GLN A 67 22.70 -3.98 1.92
CA GLN A 67 23.11 -4.41 3.25
C GLN A 67 21.94 -4.53 4.21
N THR A 68 20.97 -3.62 4.11
CA THR A 68 19.75 -3.67 4.91
C THR A 68 18.89 -4.87 4.53
N ALA A 69 18.76 -5.18 3.24
CA ALA A 69 18.07 -6.38 2.77
C ALA A 69 18.73 -7.66 3.31
N ASP A 70 20.06 -7.75 3.29
CA ASP A 70 20.79 -8.87 3.89
C ASP A 70 20.58 -8.97 5.40
N TYR A 71 20.51 -7.83 6.08
CA TYR A 71 20.25 -7.79 7.53
C TYR A 71 18.83 -8.24 7.88
N LEU A 72 17.82 -7.81 7.13
CA LEU A 72 16.43 -8.26 7.33
C LEU A 72 16.32 -9.78 7.23
N VAL A 73 17.05 -10.40 6.29
CA VAL A 73 17.10 -11.85 6.12
C VAL A 73 17.84 -12.52 7.27
N SER A 74 19.09 -12.11 7.53
CA SER A 74 19.97 -12.76 8.51
C SER A 74 19.53 -12.59 9.97
N SER A 75 18.83 -11.51 10.29
CA SER A 75 18.28 -11.25 11.63
C SER A 75 16.99 -12.01 11.95
N GLY A 76 16.36 -12.64 10.95
CA GLY A 76 15.04 -13.27 11.08
C GLY A 76 13.86 -12.30 11.00
N LEU A 77 14.08 -11.00 10.78
CA LEU A 77 13.00 -10.03 10.60
C LEU A 77 12.13 -10.32 9.36
N LYS A 78 12.75 -10.81 8.29
CA LYS A 78 12.02 -11.29 7.11
C LYS A 78 11.01 -12.38 7.49
N ASP A 79 11.44 -13.38 8.27
CA ASP A 79 10.60 -14.48 8.72
C ASP A 79 9.51 -14.02 9.71
N ALA A 80 9.77 -12.94 10.45
CA ALA A 80 8.78 -12.25 11.27
C ALA A 80 7.80 -11.38 10.47
N GLY A 81 7.96 -11.28 9.14
CA GLY A 81 7.02 -10.61 8.23
C GLY A 81 7.47 -9.25 7.71
N TYR A 82 8.70 -8.79 7.98
CA TYR A 82 9.24 -7.54 7.41
C TYR A 82 9.71 -7.78 5.97
N GLN A 83 8.96 -7.27 5.00
CA GLN A 83 9.10 -7.63 3.57
C GLN A 83 9.56 -6.48 2.70
N TYR A 84 9.32 -5.23 3.13
CA TYR A 84 9.61 -4.04 2.33
C TYR A 84 10.91 -3.38 2.78
N VAL A 85 11.77 -3.04 1.81
CA VAL A 85 12.97 -2.22 1.99
C VAL A 85 12.74 -0.94 1.19
N ASN A 86 12.39 0.15 1.85
CA ASN A 86 11.94 1.37 1.20
C ASN A 86 13.05 2.42 1.16
N ILE A 87 13.29 2.95 -0.04
CA ILE A 87 14.09 4.14 -0.31
C ILE A 87 13.20 5.37 -0.12
N ASP A 88 13.66 6.34 0.66
CA ASP A 88 13.00 7.63 0.87
C ASP A 88 13.56 8.72 -0.06
N ASP A 89 13.40 10.00 0.29
CA ASP A 89 13.81 11.14 -0.55
C ASP A 89 15.32 11.14 -0.90
N CYS A 90 15.71 12.03 -1.81
CA CYS A 90 17.10 12.26 -2.25
C CYS A 90 17.76 11.11 -3.03
N TRP A 91 16.99 10.16 -3.59
CA TRP A 91 17.54 9.04 -4.37
C TRP A 91 17.92 9.40 -5.81
N MET A 92 17.34 10.47 -6.36
CA MET A 92 17.50 10.90 -7.75
C MET A 92 18.44 12.11 -7.89
N THR A 93 18.84 12.40 -9.12
CA THR A 93 19.50 13.65 -9.48
C THR A 93 18.53 14.84 -9.35
N SER A 94 19.07 16.05 -9.30
CA SER A 94 18.28 17.29 -9.18
C SER A 94 17.51 17.68 -10.45
N ALA A 95 17.63 16.91 -11.54
CA ALA A 95 17.00 17.22 -12.82
C ALA A 95 16.53 15.95 -13.53
N ARG A 96 15.35 16.04 -14.17
CA ARG A 96 14.87 15.03 -15.10
C ARG A 96 15.77 14.98 -16.34
N ASN A 97 15.81 13.83 -17.01
CA ASN A 97 16.52 13.70 -18.30
C ASN A 97 15.77 14.44 -19.43
N SER A 98 16.33 14.42 -20.64
CA SER A 98 15.74 15.07 -21.83
C SER A 98 14.38 14.48 -22.25
N ALA A 99 14.04 13.27 -21.80
CA ALA A 99 12.73 12.65 -21.99
C ALA A 99 11.74 12.97 -20.86
N GLY A 100 12.13 13.80 -19.89
CA GLY A 100 11.28 14.18 -18.76
C GLY A 100 11.17 13.12 -17.66
N GLN A 101 12.05 12.12 -17.64
CA GLN A 101 12.04 11.04 -16.63
C GLN A 101 12.93 11.40 -15.44
N LEU A 102 12.53 10.92 -14.26
CA LEU A 102 13.40 10.87 -13.08
C LEU A 102 14.65 10.04 -13.37
N VAL A 103 15.79 10.46 -12.83
CA VAL A 103 17.09 9.81 -13.04
C VAL A 103 17.66 9.42 -11.69
N PRO A 104 17.86 8.11 -11.39
CA PRO A 104 18.57 7.70 -10.19
C PRO A 104 19.96 8.36 -10.14
N ASP A 105 20.37 8.84 -8.97
CA ASP A 105 21.72 9.41 -8.83
C ASP A 105 22.76 8.29 -9.06
N PRO A 106 23.61 8.37 -10.11
CA PRO A 106 24.53 7.29 -10.46
C PRO A 106 25.66 7.09 -9.44
N VAL A 107 25.88 8.05 -8.53
CA VAL A 107 26.83 7.90 -7.42
C VAL A 107 26.19 7.11 -6.29
N LYS A 108 24.89 7.31 -6.04
CA LYS A 108 24.14 6.60 -5.00
C LYS A 108 23.69 5.21 -5.45
N PHE A 109 23.27 5.10 -6.71
CA PHE A 109 22.67 3.91 -7.33
C PHE A 109 23.38 3.61 -8.66
N PRO A 110 24.62 3.08 -8.63
CA PRO A 110 25.40 2.83 -9.83
C PRO A 110 24.78 1.80 -10.78
N ASP A 111 24.01 0.84 -10.26
CA ASP A 111 23.25 -0.13 -11.07
C ASP A 111 21.81 0.33 -11.34
N GLY A 112 21.48 1.56 -10.90
CA GLY A 112 20.16 2.14 -10.95
C GLY A 112 19.15 1.41 -10.05
N ILE A 113 17.94 1.96 -9.97
CA ILE A 113 16.88 1.38 -9.13
C ILE A 113 16.52 -0.06 -9.58
N SER A 114 16.61 -0.37 -10.88
CA SER A 114 16.36 -1.72 -11.38
C SER A 114 17.37 -2.76 -10.86
N GLY A 115 18.65 -2.39 -10.76
CA GLY A 115 19.68 -3.26 -10.19
C GLY A 115 19.41 -3.50 -8.71
N THR A 116 19.17 -2.43 -7.95
CA THR A 116 18.79 -2.50 -6.54
C THR A 116 17.54 -3.36 -6.31
N ALA A 117 16.50 -3.20 -7.13
CA ALA A 117 15.27 -3.99 -7.05
C ALA A 117 15.54 -5.47 -7.29
N ALA A 118 16.32 -5.80 -8.32
CA ALA A 118 16.71 -7.18 -8.62
C ALA A 118 17.47 -7.81 -7.44
N TYR A 119 18.37 -7.08 -6.79
CA TYR A 119 19.06 -7.56 -5.60
C TYR A 119 18.08 -7.82 -4.44
N VAL A 120 17.23 -6.85 -4.09
CA VAL A 120 16.24 -7.00 -3.01
C VAL A 120 15.28 -8.17 -3.28
N HIS A 121 14.83 -8.35 -4.53
CA HIS A 121 14.00 -9.47 -4.94
C HIS A 121 14.73 -10.81 -4.83
N SER A 122 16.04 -10.86 -5.11
CA SER A 122 16.85 -12.08 -4.94
C SER A 122 16.89 -12.56 -3.49
N LYS A 123 16.69 -11.65 -2.53
CA LYS A 123 16.56 -11.95 -1.09
C LYS A 123 15.14 -12.34 -0.68
N GLY A 124 14.19 -12.35 -1.62
CA GLY A 124 12.76 -12.58 -1.38
C GLY A 124 12.09 -11.44 -0.61
N LEU A 125 12.61 -10.21 -0.74
CA LEU A 125 12.05 -8.98 -0.20
C LEU A 125 11.44 -8.14 -1.35
N LYS A 126 10.89 -6.98 -1.01
CA LYS A 126 10.21 -6.04 -1.92
C LYS A 126 10.85 -4.67 -1.82
N LEU A 127 11.04 -3.99 -2.95
CA LEU A 127 11.64 -2.65 -2.97
C LEU A 127 10.55 -1.58 -2.96
N GLY A 128 10.68 -0.61 -2.06
CA GLY A 128 9.89 0.62 -2.10
C GLY A 128 10.70 1.82 -2.55
N ILE A 129 10.00 2.80 -3.13
CA ILE A 129 10.56 4.10 -3.52
C ILE A 129 9.67 5.22 -2.98
N TYR A 130 10.22 6.43 -2.95
CA TYR A 130 9.54 7.65 -2.54
C TYR A 130 9.35 8.58 -3.72
N GLU A 131 8.21 9.25 -3.74
CA GLU A 131 8.05 10.48 -4.47
C GLU A 131 7.07 11.47 -3.82
N SER A 132 6.92 12.67 -4.37
CA SER A 132 5.93 13.66 -3.92
C SER A 132 4.85 13.96 -4.96
N ALA A 133 3.62 14.13 -4.48
CA ALA A 133 2.48 14.69 -5.20
C ALA A 133 2.60 16.22 -5.38
N GLY A 134 3.78 16.71 -5.71
CA GLY A 134 4.07 18.11 -5.96
C GLY A 134 5.11 18.30 -7.05
N THR A 135 5.45 19.55 -7.34
CA THR A 135 6.46 19.87 -8.37
C THR A 135 7.89 19.55 -7.89
N ALA A 136 8.07 19.43 -6.58
CA ALA A 136 9.33 19.03 -5.96
C ALA A 136 9.07 18.19 -4.71
N THR A 137 10.01 17.32 -4.35
CA THR A 137 9.98 16.59 -3.09
C THR A 137 10.18 17.51 -1.89
N CYS A 138 10.03 16.98 -0.68
CA CYS A 138 10.28 17.75 0.53
C CYS A 138 11.73 18.25 0.62
N GLN A 139 12.69 17.53 0.02
CA GLN A 139 14.09 17.96 -0.10
C GLN A 139 14.40 18.74 -1.38
N GLY A 140 13.39 19.08 -2.19
CA GLY A 140 13.55 19.95 -3.36
C GLY A 140 14.05 19.26 -4.64
N PHE A 141 14.05 17.92 -4.68
CA PHE A 141 14.29 17.16 -5.91
C PHE A 141 13.04 17.19 -6.80
N PRO A 142 13.12 16.82 -8.10
CA PRO A 142 11.95 16.80 -8.98
C PRO A 142 10.83 15.92 -8.40
N GLY A 143 9.61 16.44 -8.27
CA GLY A 143 8.43 15.70 -7.83
C GLY A 143 7.57 15.24 -9.01
N SER A 144 6.53 14.43 -8.76
CA SER A 144 5.76 13.76 -9.83
C SER A 144 4.47 14.46 -10.25
N LEU A 145 4.13 15.63 -9.71
CA LEU A 145 2.90 16.35 -10.10
C LEU A 145 2.95 16.73 -11.60
N GLY A 146 2.00 16.23 -12.38
CA GLY A 146 1.95 16.38 -13.84
C GLY A 146 2.84 15.40 -14.63
N HIS A 147 3.54 14.49 -13.94
CA HIS A 147 4.41 13.46 -14.51
C HIS A 147 4.01 12.03 -14.07
N GLU A 148 2.82 11.87 -13.48
CA GLU A 148 2.42 10.69 -12.74
C GLU A 148 2.52 9.41 -13.58
N GLN A 149 2.02 9.42 -14.82
CA GLN A 149 2.07 8.24 -15.69
C GLN A 149 3.50 7.90 -16.13
N THR A 150 4.31 8.91 -16.43
CA THR A 150 5.71 8.71 -16.82
C THR A 150 6.51 8.11 -15.66
N ASP A 151 6.33 8.65 -14.46
CA ASP A 151 7.07 8.20 -13.28
C ASP A 151 6.59 6.83 -12.81
N ALA A 152 5.28 6.57 -12.81
CA ALA A 152 4.72 5.25 -12.52
C ALA A 152 5.25 4.18 -13.50
N ASN A 153 5.34 4.49 -14.80
CA ASN A 153 5.92 3.59 -15.79
C ASN A 153 7.39 3.27 -15.49
N SER A 154 8.18 4.28 -15.11
CA SER A 154 9.56 4.09 -14.67
C SER A 154 9.63 3.17 -13.46
N PHE A 155 8.88 3.44 -12.39
CA PHE A 155 8.85 2.60 -11.17
C PHE A 155 8.49 1.15 -11.48
N ALA A 156 7.47 0.93 -12.31
CA ALA A 156 7.08 -0.40 -12.71
C ALA A 156 8.17 -1.10 -13.53
N SER A 157 8.80 -0.39 -14.47
CA SER A 157 9.90 -0.94 -15.29
C SER A 157 11.16 -1.26 -14.47
N TRP A 158 11.40 -0.53 -13.38
CA TRP A 158 12.50 -0.79 -12.46
C TRP A 158 12.19 -1.88 -11.45
N GLY A 159 10.95 -2.37 -11.38
CA GLY A 159 10.56 -3.44 -10.45
C GLY A 159 10.21 -2.97 -9.05
N VAL A 160 9.84 -1.70 -8.86
CA VAL A 160 9.35 -1.18 -7.58
C VAL A 160 8.05 -1.89 -7.17
N ASP A 161 7.87 -2.15 -5.87
CA ASP A 161 6.70 -2.83 -5.29
C ASP A 161 5.88 -1.96 -4.35
N TYR A 162 6.42 -0.79 -3.97
CA TYR A 162 5.83 0.13 -3.00
C TYR A 162 6.20 1.57 -3.36
N LEU A 163 5.22 2.47 -3.32
CA LEU A 163 5.42 3.91 -3.47
C LEU A 163 4.93 4.63 -2.20
N LYS A 164 5.84 5.30 -1.49
CA LYS A 164 5.48 6.38 -0.55
C LYS A 164 5.28 7.65 -1.38
N TYR A 165 4.14 8.32 -1.23
CA TYR A 165 3.77 9.47 -2.05
C TYR A 165 3.38 10.67 -1.18
N ASP A 166 4.31 11.62 -1.06
CA ASP A 166 4.25 12.79 -0.16
C ASP A 166 3.39 13.93 -0.70
N ASN A 167 3.29 15.02 0.06
CA ASN A 167 2.44 16.17 -0.22
C ASN A 167 3.19 17.51 -0.36
N CYS A 168 4.52 17.52 -0.31
CA CYS A 168 5.30 18.76 -0.44
C CYS A 168 5.17 19.40 -1.83
N ASN A 169 5.20 20.75 -1.90
CA ASN A 169 5.18 21.54 -3.15
C ASN A 169 3.98 21.26 -4.08
N HIS A 170 2.82 20.98 -3.50
CA HIS A 170 1.59 20.55 -4.20
C HIS A 170 0.84 21.63 -5.02
N GLN A 171 1.36 22.86 -5.09
CA GLN A 171 0.80 23.97 -5.89
C GLN A 171 -0.69 24.30 -5.60
N ASN A 172 -1.17 24.03 -4.39
CA ASN A 172 -2.59 24.14 -4.02
C ASN A 172 -3.56 23.32 -4.88
N VAL A 173 -3.06 22.35 -5.65
CA VAL A 173 -3.93 21.41 -6.37
C VAL A 173 -4.58 20.47 -5.33
N PRO A 174 -5.89 20.20 -5.40
CA PRO A 174 -6.59 19.39 -4.41
C PRO A 174 -5.99 17.98 -4.22
N ASP A 175 -5.89 17.53 -2.98
CA ASP A 175 -5.31 16.24 -2.59
C ASP A 175 -5.96 15.08 -3.33
N GLN A 176 -7.29 15.01 -3.29
CA GLN A 176 -8.03 13.94 -3.95
C GLN A 176 -7.72 13.85 -5.45
N GLN A 177 -7.49 14.99 -6.12
CA GLN A 177 -7.14 15.00 -7.53
C GLN A 177 -5.75 14.41 -7.76
N ARG A 178 -4.74 14.87 -7.02
CA ARG A 178 -3.34 14.44 -7.22
C ARG A 178 -3.11 12.99 -6.81
N TYR A 179 -3.61 12.58 -5.65
CA TYR A 179 -3.48 11.19 -5.21
C TYR A 179 -4.29 10.24 -6.10
N THR A 180 -5.42 10.68 -6.67
CA THR A 180 -6.14 9.89 -7.68
C THR A 180 -5.34 9.74 -8.97
N ALA A 181 -4.68 10.80 -9.43
CA ALA A 181 -3.87 10.75 -10.65
C ALA A 181 -2.74 9.71 -10.53
N MET A 182 -2.00 9.71 -9.42
CA MET A 182 -0.94 8.72 -9.20
C MET A 182 -1.50 7.31 -8.94
N ARG A 183 -2.63 7.16 -8.23
CA ARG A 183 -3.32 5.87 -8.09
C ARG A 183 -3.61 5.25 -9.47
N ASP A 184 -4.21 6.03 -10.36
CA ASP A 184 -4.58 5.56 -11.70
C ASP A 184 -3.35 5.29 -12.56
N ALA A 185 -2.33 6.16 -12.47
CA ALA A 185 -1.05 5.95 -13.13
C ALA A 185 -0.38 4.62 -12.73
N LEU A 186 -0.33 4.31 -11.44
CA LEU A 186 0.20 3.03 -10.92
C LEU A 186 -0.63 1.85 -11.43
N ALA A 187 -1.97 1.95 -11.36
CA ALA A 187 -2.86 0.89 -11.86
C ALA A 187 -2.65 0.62 -13.36
N ASN A 188 -2.44 1.68 -14.16
CA ASN A 188 -2.21 1.57 -15.60
C ASN A 188 -0.89 0.89 -15.97
N THR A 189 0.09 0.81 -15.06
CA THR A 189 1.34 0.08 -15.32
C THR A 189 1.14 -1.43 -15.41
N GLY A 190 0.06 -1.95 -14.82
CA GLY A 190 -0.18 -3.39 -14.66
C GLY A 190 0.71 -4.09 -13.63
N ARG A 191 1.69 -3.39 -13.02
CA ARG A 191 2.48 -3.92 -11.91
C ARG A 191 1.78 -3.64 -10.58
N PRO A 192 1.61 -4.63 -9.69
CA PRO A 192 1.10 -4.38 -8.35
C PRO A 192 2.11 -3.57 -7.52
N ILE A 193 1.80 -2.30 -7.26
CA ILE A 193 2.61 -1.40 -6.43
C ILE A 193 1.76 -0.92 -5.25
N VAL A 194 2.22 -1.16 -4.02
CA VAL A 194 1.54 -0.64 -2.82
C VAL A 194 1.60 0.88 -2.84
N TYR A 195 0.46 1.53 -2.65
CA TYR A 195 0.36 2.98 -2.70
C TYR A 195 0.13 3.55 -1.30
N SER A 196 1.16 4.19 -0.74
CA SER A 196 1.17 4.76 0.60
C SER A 196 1.13 6.28 0.52
N LEU A 197 -0.04 6.87 0.79
CA LEU A 197 -0.22 8.31 0.86
C LEU A 197 0.49 8.86 2.11
N CYS A 198 1.14 10.01 1.96
CA CYS A 198 1.87 10.74 3.00
C CYS A 198 1.48 12.23 2.95
#